data_AF-A0ABD1LRK2-F1
#
_entry.id   AF-A0ABD1LRK2-F1
#
_cell.length_a   1.000
_cell.length_b   1.000
_cell.length_c   1.000
_cell.angle_alpha   90.00
_cell.angle_beta   90.00
_cell.angle_gamma   90.00
#
_symmetry.space_group_name_H-M   'P 1'
#
loop_
_entity.id
_entity.type
_entity.pdbx_description
1 polymer ?
#
loop_
_entity_poly.entity_id
_entity_poly.type
_entity_poly.pdbx_seq_one_letter_code
_entity_poly.pdbx_strand_id
1 'polypeptide(L)'
;MERWSGVLRVPLHPNSRTFHRVGATLCLSPETRTLRVPIANAIFFCGDRVEGTGNPVIERLSDLQKLSEIVVSKFGSFINAWVIEASVFNGPFAVYKDFIPSTNQYGEPRSYHPVGFPASSSTVSLWKNKGGTVLNQIVIELGFSDVESNANSPSAGQPIDRHPCGSEEIYIVPRTKEGLLNSISEIHYVDVGLNSAGAYLTNHDVFERISKRLMQGAPSLRFILHGTPRQWSDKRRDWIRSERDKMLNLLESEAPKSGGKLKVLARYYFADEPAKKVNLASILLPEVEAD
;
A
#
# COMPACT_ATOMS: atom_id res chain seq x y z
N MET A 1 11.32 15.08 16.83
CA MET A 1 10.70 13.80 17.26
C MET A 1 11.77 12.73 17.15
N GLU A 2 12.00 11.97 18.22
CA GLU A 2 12.92 10.83 18.17
C GLU A 2 12.31 9.70 17.33
N ARG A 3 13.15 8.97 16.59
CA ARG A 3 12.75 7.88 15.70
C ARG A 3 13.73 6.74 15.78
N TRP A 4 13.21 5.54 15.60
CA TRP A 4 14.03 4.37 15.31
C TRP A 4 13.96 4.09 13.82
N SER A 5 15.12 3.85 13.19
CA SER A 5 15.22 3.48 11.78
C SER A 5 16.12 2.26 11.64
N GLY A 6 15.70 1.28 10.84
CA GLY A 6 16.46 0.05 10.66
C GLY A 6 15.82 -0.92 9.67
N VAL A 7 16.48 -2.06 9.45
CA VAL A 7 15.99 -3.12 8.56
C VAL A 7 15.62 -4.36 9.35
N LEU A 8 14.36 -4.77 9.24
CA LEU A 8 13.79 -5.96 9.87
C LEU A 8 13.76 -7.14 8.90
N ARG A 9 14.05 -8.34 9.40
CA ARG A 9 13.76 -9.61 8.71
C ARG A 9 12.48 -10.19 9.30
N VAL A 10 11.45 -10.36 8.47
CA VAL A 10 10.15 -10.83 8.96
C VAL A 10 9.70 -12.03 8.10
N PRO A 11 9.33 -13.17 8.73
CA PRO A 11 8.73 -14.31 8.05
C PRO A 11 7.22 -14.08 7.80
N LEU A 12 6.66 -14.69 6.75
CA LEU A 12 5.23 -14.52 6.42
C LEU A 12 4.28 -15.31 7.30
N HIS A 13 4.73 -16.50 7.65
CA HIS A 13 4.04 -17.38 8.55
C HIS A 13 5.05 -17.83 9.60
N PRO A 14 4.63 -18.17 10.83
CA PRO A 14 5.53 -18.66 11.88
C PRO A 14 6.46 -19.79 11.41
N ASN A 15 6.03 -20.60 10.43
CA ASN A 15 6.76 -21.72 9.88
C ASN A 15 7.46 -21.44 8.53
N SER A 16 7.48 -20.18 8.07
CA SER A 16 8.06 -19.84 6.77
C SER A 16 9.59 -19.95 6.79
N ARG A 17 10.14 -20.59 5.76
CA ARG A 17 11.60 -20.62 5.52
C ARG A 17 12.09 -19.41 4.72
N THR A 18 11.18 -18.65 4.12
CA THR A 18 11.49 -17.42 3.39
C THR A 18 11.24 -16.20 4.28
N PHE A 19 12.20 -15.28 4.24
CA PHE A 19 12.13 -14.01 4.96
C PHE A 19 12.17 -12.89 3.95
N HIS A 20 11.43 -11.85 4.23
CA HIS A 20 11.56 -10.61 3.51
C HIS A 20 12.33 -9.58 4.35
N ARG A 21 12.87 -8.56 3.70
CA ARG A 21 13.52 -7.40 4.34
C ARG A 21 12.58 -6.20 4.33
N VAL A 22 12.47 -5.52 5.48
CA VAL A 22 11.66 -4.30 5.63
C VAL A 22 12.50 -3.20 6.24
N GLY A 23 12.69 -2.10 5.51
CA GLY A 23 13.16 -0.86 6.10
C GLY A 23 12.00 -0.22 6.86
N ALA A 24 12.22 0.11 8.12
CA ALA A 24 11.20 0.74 8.95
C ALA A 24 11.75 2.00 9.58
N THR A 25 10.93 3.04 9.65
CA THR A 25 11.20 4.26 10.42
C THR A 25 9.99 4.58 11.30
N LEU A 26 10.16 4.43 12.61
CA LEU A 26 9.08 4.40 13.61
C LEU A 26 9.15 5.59 14.57
N CYS A 27 7.99 6.14 14.92
CA CYS A 27 7.84 7.19 15.91
C CYS A 27 8.17 6.67 17.31
N LEU A 28 9.04 7.39 18.04
CA LEU A 28 9.30 7.16 19.45
C LEU A 28 8.75 8.31 20.30
N SER A 29 8.33 8.01 21.52
CA SER A 29 8.11 9.05 22.54
C SER A 29 9.46 9.65 22.93
N PRO A 30 9.61 10.99 22.89
CA PRO A 30 10.82 11.66 23.37
C PRO A 30 11.14 11.38 24.84
N GLU A 31 10.12 11.11 25.66
CA GLU A 31 10.24 10.95 27.11
C GLU A 31 10.66 9.53 27.49
N THR A 32 10.02 8.51 26.89
CA THR A 32 10.21 7.11 27.27
C THR A 32 11.07 6.31 26.31
N ARG A 33 11.33 6.85 25.10
CA ARG A 33 11.95 6.14 23.96
C ARG A 33 11.22 4.87 23.53
N THR A 34 9.97 4.70 23.96
CA THR A 34 9.11 3.61 23.51
C THR A 34 8.39 3.98 22.22
N LEU A 35 7.85 2.98 21.52
CA LEU A 35 7.02 3.21 20.34
C LEU A 35 5.83 4.11 20.69
N ARG A 36 5.56 5.07 19.79
CA ARG A 36 4.43 5.98 19.88
C ARG A 36 3.45 5.72 18.75
N VAL A 37 2.15 5.91 19.02
CA VAL A 37 1.09 5.92 18.00
C VAL A 37 1.40 6.94 16.92
N PRO A 38 1.57 6.53 15.66
CA PRO A 38 1.67 7.49 14.56
C PRO A 38 0.26 7.98 14.19
N ILE A 39 0.17 9.12 13.50
CA ILE A 39 -1.14 9.55 12.93
C ILE A 39 -1.57 8.69 11.74
N ALA A 40 -0.60 8.03 11.09
CA ALA A 40 -0.80 7.10 10.00
C ALA A 40 0.44 6.22 9.82
N ASN A 41 0.28 5.07 9.19
CA ASN A 41 1.40 4.33 8.64
C ASN A 41 1.48 4.61 7.13
N ALA A 42 2.70 4.66 6.59
CA ALA A 42 2.96 4.66 5.16
C ALA A 42 3.64 3.35 4.78
N ILE A 43 2.99 2.58 3.92
CA ILE A 43 3.46 1.29 3.45
C ILE A 43 3.92 1.47 2.01
N PHE A 44 5.22 1.35 1.79
CA PHE A 44 5.89 1.47 0.49
C PHE A 44 6.42 0.12 0.05
N PHE A 45 6.16 -0.21 -1.20
CA PHE A 45 6.37 -1.54 -1.75
C PHE A 45 7.40 -1.49 -2.87
N CYS A 46 8.64 -1.94 -2.66
CA CYS A 46 9.72 -1.77 -3.64
C CYS A 46 9.44 -2.46 -5.00
N GLY A 47 9.97 -1.85 -6.06
CA GLY A 47 9.97 -2.41 -7.41
C GLY A 47 11.15 -3.33 -7.67
N ASP A 48 11.53 -3.44 -8.94
CA ASP A 48 12.71 -4.20 -9.37
C ASP A 48 14.00 -3.59 -8.84
N ARG A 49 15.00 -4.45 -8.60
CA ARG A 49 16.33 -4.00 -8.16
C ARG A 49 17.03 -3.20 -9.24
N VAL A 50 17.64 -2.11 -8.81
CA VAL A 50 18.50 -1.27 -9.62
C VAL A 50 19.80 -1.05 -8.86
N GLU A 51 20.76 -1.95 -9.09
CA GLU A 51 22.05 -1.95 -8.40
C GLU A 51 23.20 -1.79 -9.42
N GLY A 52 24.34 -1.30 -8.95
CA GLY A 52 25.56 -1.22 -9.77
C GLY A 52 25.48 -0.16 -10.87
N THR A 53 24.67 0.88 -10.67
CA THR A 53 24.52 1.98 -11.63
C THR A 53 25.64 3.01 -11.51
N GLY A 54 26.32 3.06 -10.37
CA GLY A 54 27.30 4.09 -10.04
C GLY A 54 26.68 5.47 -9.77
N ASN A 55 25.35 5.61 -9.86
CA ASN A 55 24.65 6.85 -9.57
C ASN A 55 24.27 6.90 -8.08
N PRO A 56 24.81 7.84 -7.29
CA PRO A 56 24.61 7.85 -5.83
C PRO A 56 23.15 8.05 -5.42
N VAL A 57 22.32 8.68 -6.26
CA VAL A 57 20.88 8.82 -6.00
C VAL A 57 20.18 7.48 -6.16
N ILE A 58 20.49 6.71 -7.21
CA ILE A 58 19.87 5.41 -7.47
C ILE A 58 20.33 4.40 -6.41
N GLU A 59 21.62 4.34 -6.09
CA GLU A 59 22.13 3.45 -5.04
C GLU A 59 21.48 3.77 -3.67
N ARG A 60 21.22 5.06 -3.39
CA ARG A 60 20.47 5.47 -2.19
C ARG A 60 19.03 4.97 -2.17
N LEU A 61 18.37 4.87 -3.34
CA LEU A 61 17.01 4.34 -3.46
C LEU A 61 16.96 2.80 -3.37
N SER A 62 18.10 2.12 -3.39
CA SER A 62 18.19 0.66 -3.15
C SER A 62 18.37 0.32 -1.66
N ASP A 63 18.62 1.33 -0.82
CA ASP A 63 18.77 1.20 0.63
C ASP A 63 17.41 1.33 1.32
N LEU A 64 16.90 0.22 1.88
CA LEU A 64 15.56 0.17 2.49
C LEU A 64 15.41 1.14 3.67
N GLN A 65 16.46 1.33 4.47
CA GLN A 65 16.39 2.25 5.61
C GLN A 65 16.27 3.69 5.10
N LYS A 66 17.16 4.10 4.19
CA LYS A 66 17.11 5.45 3.60
C LYS A 66 15.82 5.71 2.84
N LEU A 67 15.28 4.71 2.14
CA LEU A 67 13.96 4.81 1.55
C LEU A 67 12.88 5.09 2.59
N SER A 68 12.91 4.42 3.75
CA SER A 68 11.89 4.63 4.79
C SER A 68 11.98 6.03 5.39
N GLU A 69 13.20 6.58 5.52
CA GLU A 69 13.44 7.96 5.92
C GLU A 69 12.93 8.95 4.86
N ILE A 70 13.11 8.65 3.57
CA ILE A 70 12.56 9.44 2.46
C ILE A 70 11.03 9.45 2.51
N VAL A 71 10.38 8.31 2.76
CA VAL A 71 8.92 8.25 2.91
C VAL A 71 8.45 9.16 4.05
N VAL A 72 9.07 9.09 5.22
CA VAL A 72 8.76 10.01 6.33
C VAL A 72 8.94 11.48 5.93
N SER A 73 10.02 11.81 5.21
CA SER A 73 10.26 13.19 4.75
C SER A 73 9.17 13.73 3.82
N LYS A 74 8.45 12.85 3.11
CA LYS A 74 7.38 13.21 2.16
C LYS A 74 6.01 13.32 2.82
N PHE A 75 5.70 12.44 3.77
CA PHE A 75 4.36 12.35 4.38
C PHE A 75 4.28 12.99 5.78
N GLY A 76 5.42 13.36 6.36
CA GLY A 76 5.48 14.16 7.57
C GLY A 76 6.02 13.43 8.79
N SER A 77 6.37 14.20 9.81
CA SER A 77 7.11 13.71 10.97
C SER A 77 6.29 12.89 11.96
N PHE A 78 5.00 12.66 11.73
CA PHE A 78 4.11 11.93 12.64
C PHE A 78 3.68 10.56 12.13
N ILE A 79 4.20 10.12 10.98
CA ILE A 79 3.87 8.82 10.39
C ILE A 79 4.93 7.75 10.71
N ASN A 80 4.54 6.49 10.75
CA ASN A 80 5.48 5.38 10.64
C ASN A 80 5.66 5.03 9.17
N ALA A 81 6.88 4.69 8.74
CA ALA A 81 7.14 4.24 7.37
C ALA A 81 7.63 2.80 7.33
N TRP A 82 7.10 2.03 6.39
CA TRP A 82 7.39 0.62 6.17
C TRP A 82 7.72 0.41 4.70
N VAL A 83 8.99 0.22 4.37
CA VAL A 83 9.51 0.01 3.02
C VAL A 83 9.87 -1.44 2.83
N ILE A 84 9.34 -2.04 1.77
CA ILE A 84 9.37 -3.49 1.65
C ILE A 84 10.10 -3.94 0.42
N GLU A 85 11.03 -4.87 0.62
CA GLU A 85 11.62 -5.66 -0.45
C GLU A 85 10.95 -7.02 -0.67
N ALA A 86 10.97 -7.51 -1.92
CA ALA A 86 10.59 -8.87 -2.27
C ALA A 86 11.47 -9.90 -1.53
N SER A 87 10.88 -11.04 -1.16
CA SER A 87 11.63 -12.18 -0.62
C SER A 87 12.37 -12.95 -1.70
N VAL A 88 11.93 -12.83 -2.96
CA VAL A 88 12.47 -13.55 -4.12
C VAL A 88 12.69 -12.58 -5.27
N PHE A 89 13.82 -12.73 -5.95
CA PHE A 89 14.14 -12.03 -7.19
C PHE A 89 14.51 -13.04 -8.27
N ASN A 90 14.08 -12.80 -9.50
CA ASN A 90 14.60 -13.47 -10.68
C ASN A 90 15.43 -12.46 -11.48
N GLY A 91 16.76 -12.51 -11.35
CA GLY A 91 17.62 -11.41 -11.79
C GLY A 91 17.25 -10.10 -11.08
N PRO A 92 17.02 -8.98 -11.79
CA PRO A 92 16.59 -7.73 -11.16
C PRO A 92 15.08 -7.73 -10.80
N PHE A 93 14.31 -8.70 -11.31
CA PHE A 93 12.86 -8.65 -11.23
C PHE A 93 12.38 -9.13 -9.86
N ALA A 94 11.64 -8.28 -9.16
CA ALA A 94 11.09 -8.61 -7.85
C ALA A 94 9.88 -9.56 -8.01
N VAL A 95 9.75 -10.59 -7.17
CA VAL A 95 8.69 -11.59 -7.29
C VAL A 95 7.94 -11.70 -5.96
N TYR A 96 6.65 -11.35 -5.97
CA TYR A 96 5.79 -11.34 -4.77
C TYR A 96 4.72 -12.44 -4.88
N LYS A 97 5.19 -13.66 -5.08
CA LYS A 97 4.35 -14.87 -5.23
C LYS A 97 3.46 -15.16 -4.02
N ASP A 98 3.83 -14.65 -2.86
CA ASP A 98 3.10 -14.90 -1.61
C ASP A 98 1.85 -14.00 -1.45
N PHE A 99 1.61 -13.12 -2.43
CA PHE A 99 0.57 -12.09 -2.38
C PHE A 99 -0.26 -11.97 -3.65
N ILE A 100 0.29 -12.48 -4.77
CA ILE A 100 -0.38 -12.54 -6.05
C ILE A 100 -0.67 -14.01 -6.32
N PRO A 101 -1.93 -14.40 -6.59
CA PRO A 101 -2.32 -15.81 -6.75
C PRO A 101 -1.47 -16.58 -7.77
N SER A 102 -1.02 -15.91 -8.83
CA SER A 102 -0.16 -16.49 -9.85
C SER A 102 0.68 -15.44 -10.55
N THR A 103 1.99 -15.67 -10.65
CA THR A 103 2.93 -14.83 -11.39
C THR A 103 3.67 -15.62 -12.47
N ASN A 104 4.09 -14.94 -13.55
CA ASN A 104 5.07 -15.49 -14.48
C ASN A 104 6.49 -15.45 -13.89
N GLN A 105 7.49 -15.91 -14.66
CA GLN A 105 8.88 -15.94 -14.22
C GLN A 105 9.49 -14.56 -13.94
N TYR A 106 8.89 -13.48 -14.44
CA TYR A 106 9.32 -12.10 -14.23
C TYR A 106 8.57 -11.41 -13.07
N GLY A 107 7.76 -12.18 -12.32
CA GLY A 107 6.94 -11.66 -11.22
C GLY A 107 5.72 -10.87 -11.66
N GLU A 108 5.35 -10.90 -12.95
CA GLU A 108 4.14 -10.24 -13.44
C GLU A 108 2.91 -11.12 -13.15
N PRO A 109 1.79 -10.53 -12.70
CA PRO A 109 0.58 -11.26 -12.38
C PRO A 109 -0.03 -11.86 -13.65
N ARG A 110 -0.46 -13.12 -13.57
CA ARG A 110 -1.30 -13.73 -14.63
C ARG A 110 -2.76 -13.33 -14.51
N SER A 111 -3.22 -13.08 -13.28
CA SER A 111 -4.55 -12.60 -12.95
C SER A 111 -4.55 -12.04 -11.52
N TYR A 112 -5.57 -11.25 -11.20
CA TYR A 112 -5.90 -10.82 -9.85
C TYR A 112 -7.21 -11.48 -9.43
N HIS A 113 -7.36 -11.86 -8.16
CA HIS A 113 -8.53 -12.60 -7.69
C HIS A 113 -8.91 -12.25 -6.25
N PRO A 114 -10.18 -11.89 -5.95
CA PRO A 114 -10.57 -11.44 -4.61
C PRO A 114 -10.67 -12.58 -3.58
N VAL A 115 -10.92 -13.82 -4.03
CA VAL A 115 -11.13 -14.96 -3.13
C VAL A 115 -9.88 -15.27 -2.32
N GLY A 116 -10.04 -15.40 -1.01
CA GLY A 116 -8.98 -15.72 -0.06
C GLY A 116 -8.19 -14.51 0.44
N PHE A 117 -8.46 -13.31 -0.08
CA PHE A 117 -7.81 -12.06 0.33
C PHE A 117 -6.28 -12.18 0.51
N PRO A 118 -5.56 -12.74 -0.48
CA PRO A 118 -4.16 -13.07 -0.31
C PRO A 118 -3.30 -11.84 -0.02
N ALA A 119 -3.60 -10.67 -0.60
CA ALA A 119 -2.80 -9.49 -0.34
C ALA A 119 -3.05 -8.90 1.02
N SER A 120 -4.28 -8.69 1.47
CA SER A 120 -4.58 -8.09 2.77
C SER A 120 -4.27 -9.05 3.92
N SER A 121 -4.56 -10.35 3.78
CA SER A 121 -4.19 -11.37 4.78
C SER A 121 -2.68 -11.50 4.91
N SER A 122 -1.95 -11.58 3.80
CA SER A 122 -0.49 -11.58 3.82
C SER A 122 0.06 -10.20 4.23
N THR A 123 -0.63 -9.08 3.99
CA THR A 123 -0.20 -7.75 4.44
C THR A 123 -0.36 -7.65 5.95
N VAL A 124 -1.47 -8.07 6.56
CA VAL A 124 -1.56 -8.20 8.02
C VAL A 124 -0.49 -9.16 8.58
N SER A 125 -0.16 -10.23 7.85
CA SER A 125 0.83 -11.24 8.28
C SER A 125 2.30 -10.85 8.03
N LEU A 126 2.61 -9.97 7.07
CA LEU A 126 3.96 -9.58 6.67
C LEU A 126 4.22 -8.09 6.69
N TRP A 127 3.26 -7.30 6.24
CA TRP A 127 3.40 -5.97 5.67
C TRP A 127 4.49 -5.90 4.61
N LYS A 128 4.35 -6.63 3.45
CA LYS A 128 5.41 -6.71 2.41
C LYS A 128 5.08 -7.00 0.90
N ASN A 129 5.05 -6.00 -0.01
CA ASN A 129 4.74 -6.19 -1.46
C ASN A 129 5.49 -5.40 -2.56
N LYS A 130 5.25 -5.75 -3.85
CA LYS A 130 5.66 -5.01 -5.09
C LYS A 130 4.64 -3.92 -5.36
N GLY A 131 5.11 -2.71 -5.62
CA GLY A 131 4.29 -1.50 -5.72
C GLY A 131 2.91 -1.68 -6.34
N GLY A 132 2.85 -1.63 -7.68
CA GLY A 132 1.58 -1.49 -8.39
C GLY A 132 0.71 -2.74 -8.44
N THR A 133 1.30 -3.93 -8.57
CA THR A 133 0.53 -5.18 -8.74
C THR A 133 -0.18 -5.58 -7.45
N VAL A 134 0.49 -5.40 -6.32
CA VAL A 134 -0.17 -5.70 -5.05
C VAL A 134 -1.11 -4.59 -4.65
N LEU A 135 -0.85 -3.34 -5.05
CA LEU A 135 -1.85 -2.30 -4.93
C LEU A 135 -3.13 -2.67 -5.68
N ASN A 136 -3.03 -3.19 -6.90
CA ASN A 136 -4.17 -3.70 -7.66
C ASN A 136 -4.90 -4.83 -6.93
N GLN A 137 -4.19 -5.77 -6.33
CA GLN A 137 -4.80 -6.85 -5.55
C GLN A 137 -5.49 -6.32 -4.27
N ILE A 138 -4.88 -5.36 -3.56
CA ILE A 138 -5.48 -4.71 -2.38
C ILE A 138 -6.73 -3.92 -2.75
N VAL A 139 -6.71 -3.20 -3.88
CA VAL A 139 -7.87 -2.45 -4.37
C VAL A 139 -9.01 -3.38 -4.75
N ILE A 140 -8.72 -4.53 -5.34
CA ILE A 140 -9.73 -5.58 -5.58
C ILE A 140 -10.29 -6.08 -4.25
N GLU A 141 -9.44 -6.44 -3.31
CA GLU A 141 -9.87 -6.93 -2.00
C GLU A 141 -10.70 -5.89 -1.23
N LEU A 142 -10.33 -4.62 -1.32
CA LEU A 142 -11.09 -3.50 -0.75
C LEU A 142 -12.49 -3.39 -1.35
N GLY A 143 -12.62 -3.55 -2.68
CA GLY A 143 -13.91 -3.55 -3.36
C GLY A 143 -14.77 -4.76 -3.02
N PHE A 144 -14.17 -5.90 -2.69
CA PHE A 144 -14.89 -7.15 -2.41
C PHE A 144 -15.02 -7.48 -0.92
N SER A 145 -14.55 -6.60 -0.04
CA SER A 145 -14.74 -6.69 1.41
C SER A 145 -16.11 -6.12 1.80
N ASP A 146 -16.82 -6.84 2.66
CA ASP A 146 -18.03 -6.32 3.30
C ASP A 146 -17.68 -5.17 4.25
N VAL A 147 -18.60 -4.22 4.42
CA VAL A 147 -18.55 -3.28 5.54
C VAL A 147 -19.09 -4.03 6.75
N GLU A 148 -18.23 -4.34 7.73
CA GLU A 148 -18.73 -4.85 9.00
C GLU A 148 -19.76 -3.85 9.55
N SER A 149 -21.01 -4.27 9.65
CA SER A 149 -22.00 -3.51 10.38
C SER A 149 -21.66 -3.66 11.86
N ASN A 150 -21.55 -2.55 12.58
CA ASN A 150 -21.47 -2.52 14.05
C ASN A 150 -22.73 -3.13 14.74
N ALA A 151 -23.56 -3.90 14.03
CA ALA A 151 -24.77 -4.52 14.53
C ALA A 151 -24.51 -5.73 15.45
N ASN A 152 -23.27 -6.24 15.52
CA ASN A 152 -22.89 -7.33 16.40
C ASN A 152 -21.84 -6.94 17.45
N SER A 153 -21.76 -5.66 17.85
CA SER A 153 -21.29 -5.38 19.21
C SER A 153 -22.33 -5.97 20.17
N PRO A 154 -21.95 -6.79 21.18
CA PRO A 154 -22.89 -7.23 22.19
C PRO A 154 -23.54 -5.98 22.80
N SER A 155 -24.84 -5.87 22.60
CA SER A 155 -25.65 -4.74 23.04
C SER A 155 -25.45 -4.49 24.53
N ALA A 156 -25.33 -3.20 24.84
CA ALA A 156 -25.42 -2.62 26.16
C ALA A 156 -26.52 -3.31 27.00
N GLY A 157 -26.12 -3.91 28.12
CA GLY A 157 -27.09 -4.62 28.95
C GLY A 157 -26.56 -5.37 30.17
N GLN A 158 -25.37 -5.08 30.70
CA GLN A 158 -25.00 -5.52 32.06
C GLN A 158 -24.15 -4.44 32.76
N PRO A 159 -24.45 -4.08 34.02
CA PRO A 159 -23.61 -3.17 34.80
C PRO A 159 -22.37 -3.94 35.24
N ILE A 160 -21.24 -3.71 34.57
CA ILE A 160 -19.94 -4.24 34.99
C ILE A 160 -19.24 -3.17 35.80
N ASP A 161 -18.87 -3.55 37.02
CA ASP A 161 -18.07 -2.80 37.97
C ASP A 161 -16.90 -2.08 37.31
N ARG A 162 -16.75 -0.79 37.62
CA ARG A 162 -15.61 0.02 37.20
C ARG A 162 -14.36 -0.43 37.96
N HIS A 163 -13.59 -1.32 37.36
CA HIS A 163 -12.17 -1.46 37.65
C HIS A 163 -11.36 -0.94 36.44
N PRO A 164 -10.65 0.21 36.54
CA PRO A 164 -9.76 0.66 35.49
C PRO A 164 -8.44 -0.09 35.61
N CYS A 165 -8.39 -1.30 35.06
CA CYS A 165 -7.15 -2.05 34.87
C CYS A 165 -7.20 -2.79 33.55
N GLY A 166 -7.07 -2.03 32.47
CA GLY A 166 -6.82 -2.54 31.14
C GLY A 166 -5.93 -1.52 30.45
N SER A 167 -4.64 -1.82 30.33
CA SER A 167 -3.82 -1.14 29.33
C SER A 167 -4.44 -1.49 27.99
N GLU A 168 -5.21 -0.59 27.38
CA GLU A 168 -5.55 -0.70 25.97
C GLU A 168 -4.22 -0.84 25.24
N GLU A 169 -3.96 -2.04 24.72
CA GLU A 169 -2.72 -2.29 24.01
C GLU A 169 -2.74 -1.41 22.77
N ILE A 170 -1.91 -0.39 22.79
CA ILE A 170 -1.75 0.54 21.68
C ILE A 170 -1.16 -0.21 20.49
N TYR A 171 -1.94 -0.33 19.40
CA TYR A 171 -1.50 -0.97 18.17
C TYR A 171 -1.04 0.05 17.14
N ILE A 172 0.25 0.01 16.82
CA ILE A 172 0.81 0.79 15.71
C ILE A 172 0.49 0.17 14.34
N VAL A 173 -0.04 -1.07 14.31
CA VAL A 173 -0.36 -1.86 13.10
C VAL A 173 -1.75 -2.51 13.24
N PRO A 174 -2.57 -2.60 12.18
CA PRO A 174 -3.82 -3.37 12.21
C PRO A 174 -3.55 -4.87 12.41
N ARG A 175 -4.39 -5.53 13.21
CA ARG A 175 -4.27 -6.97 13.53
C ARG A 175 -5.19 -7.87 12.69
N THR A 176 -6.18 -7.29 12.02
CA THR A 176 -7.16 -7.99 11.19
C THR A 176 -7.15 -7.45 9.77
N LYS A 177 -7.60 -8.25 8.80
CA LYS A 177 -7.68 -7.83 7.40
C LYS A 177 -8.72 -6.73 7.22
N GLU A 178 -9.84 -6.79 7.93
CA GLU A 178 -10.89 -5.78 7.95
C GLU A 178 -10.36 -4.47 8.52
N GLY A 179 -9.66 -4.53 9.67
CA GLY A 179 -9.03 -3.35 10.27
C GLY A 179 -8.00 -2.71 9.35
N LEU A 180 -7.22 -3.51 8.61
CA LEU A 180 -6.32 -2.99 7.59
C LEU A 180 -7.07 -2.33 6.44
N LEU A 181 -8.08 -2.99 5.86
CA LEU A 181 -8.82 -2.44 4.71
C LEU A 181 -9.66 -1.21 5.08
N ASN A 182 -10.19 -1.16 6.30
CA ASN A 182 -10.97 -0.02 6.82
C ASN A 182 -10.08 1.17 7.16
N SER A 183 -8.81 0.95 7.55
CA SER A 183 -7.89 2.05 7.88
C SER A 183 -7.28 2.74 6.66
N ILE A 184 -7.30 2.15 5.46
CA ILE A 184 -6.71 2.77 4.26
C ILE A 184 -7.47 4.05 3.88
N SER A 185 -6.79 5.20 3.97
CA SER A 185 -7.35 6.50 3.56
C SER A 185 -6.78 7.00 2.23
N GLU A 186 -5.52 6.68 1.91
CA GLU A 186 -4.90 7.06 0.63
C GLU A 186 -4.16 5.90 -0.07
N ILE A 187 -4.31 5.86 -1.40
CA ILE A 187 -3.73 4.88 -2.32
C ILE A 187 -2.93 5.63 -3.39
N HIS A 188 -1.61 5.49 -3.36
CA HIS A 188 -0.70 6.14 -4.31
C HIS A 188 -0.10 5.13 -5.28
N TYR A 189 -0.47 5.24 -6.54
CA TYR A 189 0.20 4.54 -7.64
C TYR A 189 1.44 5.33 -8.03
N VAL A 190 2.62 4.85 -7.63
CA VAL A 190 3.92 5.45 -7.97
C VAL A 190 4.67 4.48 -8.84
N ASP A 191 5.04 4.94 -10.02
CA ASP A 191 5.81 4.23 -11.02
C ASP A 191 5.43 2.74 -11.23
N VAL A 192 4.23 2.50 -11.79
CA VAL A 192 3.75 1.15 -12.07
C VAL A 192 4.47 0.58 -13.31
N GLY A 193 5.57 -0.15 -13.07
CA GLY A 193 6.48 -0.64 -14.10
C GLY A 193 6.23 -2.09 -14.55
N LEU A 194 5.05 -2.42 -15.07
CA LEU A 194 4.84 -3.72 -15.73
C LEU A 194 5.31 -3.69 -17.20
N ASN A 195 5.84 -4.82 -17.68
CA ASN A 195 6.20 -5.00 -19.10
C ASN A 195 5.07 -5.68 -19.90
N SER A 196 3.92 -5.88 -19.26
CA SER A 196 2.69 -6.39 -19.84
C SER A 196 1.46 -5.62 -19.31
N ALA A 197 0.29 -5.91 -19.87
CA ALA A 197 -0.99 -5.38 -19.43
C ALA A 197 -1.30 -5.74 -17.95
N GLY A 198 -2.12 -4.92 -17.30
CA GLY A 198 -2.51 -5.06 -15.90
C GLY A 198 -1.73 -4.15 -14.94
N ALA A 199 -1.14 -3.07 -15.45
CA ALA A 199 -0.47 -2.04 -14.66
C ALA A 199 -1.50 -1.27 -13.82
N TYR A 200 -2.62 -0.90 -14.41
CA TYR A 200 -3.75 -0.28 -13.70
C TYR A 200 -5.00 -1.14 -13.83
N LEU A 201 -5.86 -1.09 -12.81
CA LEU A 201 -7.12 -1.82 -12.82
C LEU A 201 -8.09 -1.18 -13.82
N THR A 202 -8.63 -2.02 -14.71
CA THR A 202 -9.60 -1.59 -15.72
C THR A 202 -10.99 -2.21 -15.55
N ASN A 203 -11.22 -2.90 -14.44
CA ASN A 203 -12.50 -3.56 -14.15
C ASN A 203 -13.44 -2.60 -13.42
N HIS A 204 -14.58 -2.28 -14.04
CA HIS A 204 -15.58 -1.38 -13.47
C HIS A 204 -16.21 -1.93 -12.19
N ASP A 205 -16.47 -3.23 -12.10
CA ASP A 205 -17.12 -3.87 -10.95
C ASP A 205 -16.34 -3.61 -9.65
N VAL A 206 -15.01 -3.53 -9.71
CA VAL A 206 -14.16 -3.21 -8.55
C VAL A 206 -14.48 -1.82 -8.01
N PHE A 207 -14.50 -0.81 -8.87
CA PHE A 207 -14.71 0.59 -8.45
C PHE A 207 -16.16 0.86 -8.07
N GLU A 208 -17.11 0.22 -8.76
CA GLU A 208 -18.52 0.26 -8.38
C GLU A 208 -18.74 -0.27 -6.96
N ARG A 209 -18.12 -1.40 -6.63
CA ARG A 209 -18.21 -1.96 -5.28
C ARG A 209 -17.51 -1.10 -4.24
N ILE A 210 -16.36 -0.51 -4.55
CA ILE A 210 -15.71 0.49 -3.67
C ILE A 210 -16.68 1.64 -3.39
N SER A 211 -17.33 2.19 -4.42
CA SER A 211 -18.31 3.28 -4.24
C SER A 211 -19.47 2.88 -3.34
N LYS A 212 -20.04 1.69 -3.55
CA LYS A 212 -21.10 1.12 -2.70
C LYS A 212 -20.63 0.94 -1.25
N ARG A 213 -19.42 0.40 -1.04
CA ARG A 213 -18.81 0.22 0.28
C ARG A 213 -18.69 1.54 1.03
N LEU A 214 -18.25 2.61 0.36
CA LEU A 214 -18.15 3.95 0.93
C LEU A 214 -19.53 4.51 1.33
N MET A 215 -20.55 4.29 0.49
CA MET A 215 -21.93 4.68 0.78
C MET A 215 -22.52 3.90 1.96
N GLN A 216 -22.11 2.63 2.15
CA GLN A 216 -22.56 1.76 3.23
C GLN A 216 -21.90 2.06 4.59
N GLY A 217 -21.04 3.07 4.67
CA GLY A 217 -20.49 3.56 5.93
C GLY A 217 -18.98 3.48 6.04
N ALA A 218 -18.28 2.88 5.07
CA ALA A 218 -16.83 2.82 5.13
C ALA A 218 -16.17 4.22 5.11
N PRO A 219 -14.94 4.34 5.66
CA PRO A 219 -14.17 5.59 5.68
C PRO A 219 -13.86 6.12 4.29
N SER A 220 -13.63 7.43 4.17
CA SER A 220 -13.31 8.08 2.90
C SER A 220 -12.00 7.58 2.30
N LEU A 221 -11.91 7.54 0.98
CA LEU A 221 -10.78 6.98 0.26
C LEU A 221 -10.29 7.91 -0.85
N ARG A 222 -8.97 8.05 -0.97
CA ARG A 222 -8.32 8.85 -2.00
C ARG A 222 -7.39 8.03 -2.87
N PHE A 223 -7.56 8.11 -4.18
CA PHE A 223 -6.61 7.60 -5.16
C PHE A 223 -5.74 8.73 -5.69
N ILE A 224 -4.42 8.50 -5.72
CA ILE A 224 -3.45 9.41 -6.33
C ILE A 224 -2.61 8.63 -7.35
N LEU A 225 -2.73 9.01 -8.63
CA LEU A 225 -1.96 8.41 -9.72
C LEU A 225 -0.76 9.31 -10.04
N HIS A 226 0.45 8.82 -9.82
CA HIS A 226 1.68 9.54 -10.13
C HIS A 226 2.32 8.97 -11.40
N GLY A 227 2.77 9.85 -12.29
CA GLY A 227 3.48 9.39 -13.48
C GLY A 227 4.45 10.39 -14.06
N THR A 228 5.32 9.87 -14.93
CA THR A 228 6.35 10.61 -15.65
C THR A 228 6.23 10.36 -17.15
N PRO A 229 6.85 11.17 -18.03
CA PRO A 229 6.84 10.93 -19.48
C PRO A 229 7.31 9.53 -19.86
N ARG A 230 8.29 8.97 -19.14
CA ARG A 230 8.80 7.61 -19.34
C ARG A 230 7.70 6.55 -19.22
N GLN A 231 6.65 6.81 -18.46
CA GLN A 231 5.58 5.87 -18.17
C GLN A 231 4.32 6.16 -18.96
N TRP A 232 3.87 7.42 -18.96
CA TRP A 232 2.60 7.80 -19.55
C TRP A 232 2.73 8.25 -21.01
N SER A 233 3.95 8.36 -21.55
CA SER A 233 4.19 8.75 -22.95
C SER A 233 5.06 7.76 -23.72
N ASP A 234 5.43 6.62 -23.12
CA ASP A 234 6.18 5.59 -23.82
C ASP A 234 5.30 4.83 -24.82
N LYS A 235 5.53 5.09 -26.11
CA LYS A 235 4.81 4.43 -27.21
C LYS A 235 5.02 2.92 -27.27
N ARG A 236 6.08 2.39 -26.65
CA ARG A 236 6.32 0.93 -26.59
C ARG A 236 5.54 0.26 -25.46
N ARG A 237 4.96 1.04 -24.56
CA ARG A 237 4.19 0.59 -23.38
C ARG A 237 2.90 1.40 -23.27
N ASP A 238 2.22 1.57 -24.40
CA ASP A 238 0.99 2.35 -24.54
C ASP A 238 -0.16 1.82 -23.66
N TRP A 239 -0.15 0.53 -23.33
CA TRP A 239 -1.08 -0.05 -22.35
C TRP A 239 -0.99 0.65 -20.99
N ILE A 240 0.19 1.07 -20.52
CA ILE A 240 0.33 1.77 -19.23
C ILE A 240 -0.50 3.04 -19.23
N ARG A 241 -0.40 3.85 -20.30
CA ARG A 241 -1.19 5.08 -20.44
C ARG A 241 -2.68 4.75 -20.56
N SER A 242 -3.01 3.78 -21.40
CA SER A 242 -4.40 3.42 -21.73
C SER A 242 -5.15 2.86 -20.52
N GLU A 243 -4.51 1.98 -19.75
CA GLU A 243 -5.05 1.43 -18.50
C GLU A 243 -5.15 2.49 -17.42
N ARG A 244 -4.15 3.38 -17.30
CA ARG A 244 -4.20 4.53 -16.38
C ARG A 244 -5.37 5.45 -16.69
N ASP A 245 -5.53 5.84 -17.96
CA ASP A 245 -6.63 6.70 -18.41
C ASP A 245 -7.99 6.03 -18.13
N LYS A 246 -8.10 4.72 -18.40
CA LYS A 246 -9.31 3.95 -18.09
C LYS A 246 -9.59 3.88 -16.60
N MET A 247 -8.58 3.59 -15.77
CA MET A 247 -8.73 3.56 -14.31
C MET A 247 -9.16 4.93 -13.76
N LEU A 248 -8.55 6.01 -14.24
CA LEU A 248 -8.90 7.37 -13.87
C LEU A 248 -10.37 7.68 -14.20
N ASN A 249 -10.80 7.38 -15.43
CA ASN A 249 -12.19 7.57 -15.85
C ASN A 249 -13.18 6.76 -15.00
N LEU A 250 -12.84 5.51 -14.65
CA LEU A 250 -13.68 4.67 -13.78
C LEU A 250 -13.79 5.26 -12.37
N LEU A 251 -12.68 5.71 -11.79
CA LEU A 251 -12.66 6.37 -10.48
C LEU A 251 -13.46 7.68 -10.50
N GLU A 252 -13.31 8.50 -11.54
CA GLU A 252 -14.05 9.75 -11.71
C GLU A 252 -15.55 9.51 -11.91
N SER A 253 -15.94 8.45 -12.62
CA SER A 253 -17.36 8.10 -12.80
C SER A 253 -18.03 7.56 -11.53
N GLU A 254 -17.25 6.92 -10.65
CA GLU A 254 -17.74 6.37 -9.39
C GLU A 254 -17.70 7.36 -8.23
N ALA A 255 -16.85 8.40 -8.31
CA ALA A 255 -16.68 9.38 -7.24
C ALA A 255 -17.99 10.10 -6.84
N PRO A 256 -18.84 10.60 -7.76
CA PRO A 256 -20.13 11.20 -7.41
C PRO A 256 -21.09 10.23 -6.72
N LYS A 257 -20.99 8.92 -7.04
CA LYS A 257 -21.86 7.88 -6.47
C LYS A 257 -21.49 7.52 -5.03
N SER A 258 -20.32 7.93 -4.57
CA SER A 258 -19.78 7.64 -3.22
C SER A 258 -20.21 8.64 -2.13
N GLY A 259 -21.07 9.61 -2.47
CA GLY A 259 -21.42 10.71 -1.55
C GLY A 259 -20.25 11.66 -1.26
N GLY A 260 -19.30 11.78 -2.17
CA GLY A 260 -18.10 12.62 -2.03
C GLY A 260 -16.97 12.00 -1.19
N LYS A 261 -17.11 10.74 -0.75
CA LYS A 261 -16.11 10.01 0.03
C LYS A 261 -14.96 9.44 -0.81
N LEU A 262 -15.17 9.21 -2.11
CA LEU A 262 -14.13 8.83 -3.05
C LEU A 262 -13.56 10.07 -3.72
N LYS A 263 -12.24 10.24 -3.62
CA LYS A 263 -11.49 11.32 -4.29
C LYS A 263 -10.42 10.74 -5.18
N VAL A 264 -10.17 11.39 -6.31
CA VAL A 264 -9.15 10.98 -7.28
C VAL A 264 -8.31 12.17 -7.73
N LEU A 265 -7.00 11.94 -7.85
CA LEU A 265 -6.04 12.93 -8.32
C LEU A 265 -5.00 12.28 -9.22
N ALA A 266 -4.66 12.92 -10.34
CA ALA A 266 -3.52 12.54 -11.16
C ALA A 266 -2.43 13.62 -11.09
N ARG A 267 -1.17 13.21 -10.91
CA ARG A 267 0.01 14.09 -10.89
C ARG A 267 1.01 13.66 -11.95
N TYR A 268 1.26 14.55 -12.90
CA TYR A 268 2.25 14.35 -13.95
C TYR A 268 3.52 15.12 -13.63
N TYR A 269 4.63 14.41 -13.46
CA TYR A 269 5.91 14.97 -13.07
C TYR A 269 6.87 15.02 -14.26
N PHE A 270 7.76 16.02 -14.25
CA PHE A 270 8.82 16.17 -15.27
C PHE A 270 8.27 16.25 -16.70
N ALA A 271 7.11 16.90 -16.88
CA ALA A 271 6.46 17.04 -18.18
C ALA A 271 7.40 17.67 -19.24
N ASP A 272 8.32 18.52 -18.79
CA ASP A 272 9.27 19.26 -19.62
C ASP A 272 10.63 18.56 -19.76
N GLU A 273 10.85 17.40 -19.14
CA GLU A 273 12.12 16.66 -19.23
C GLU A 273 12.06 15.46 -20.18
N PRO A 274 13.16 15.12 -20.87
CA PRO A 274 13.25 13.88 -21.62
C PRO A 274 13.12 12.67 -20.69
N ALA A 275 12.51 11.59 -21.19
CA ALA A 275 12.23 10.39 -20.40
C ALA A 275 13.48 9.79 -19.75
N LYS A 276 13.61 9.91 -18.42
CA LYS A 276 14.66 9.28 -17.60
C LYS A 276 14.15 8.01 -16.93
N LYS A 277 15.05 7.05 -16.66
CA LYS A 277 14.74 5.89 -15.80
C LYS A 277 14.69 6.38 -14.35
N VAL A 278 13.50 6.35 -13.76
CA VAL A 278 13.30 6.47 -12.33
C VAL A 278 12.46 5.26 -11.94
N ASN A 279 13.00 4.41 -11.07
CA ASN A 279 12.29 3.25 -10.54
C ASN A 279 11.83 3.58 -9.12
N LEU A 280 10.53 3.78 -8.94
CA LEU A 280 9.90 3.95 -7.64
C LEU A 280 8.60 3.15 -7.63
N ALA A 281 7.99 2.96 -6.46
CA ALA A 281 6.91 2.00 -6.33
C ALA A 281 5.87 2.46 -5.30
N SER A 282 4.68 1.86 -5.37
CA SER A 282 3.44 2.37 -4.77
C SER A 282 3.43 2.52 -3.25
N ILE A 283 2.53 3.39 -2.76
CA ILE A 283 2.35 3.73 -1.34
C ILE A 283 0.90 3.58 -0.90
N LEU A 284 0.68 2.97 0.26
CA LEU A 284 -0.59 2.96 0.98
C LEU A 284 -0.46 3.74 2.28
N LEU A 285 -1.44 4.58 2.59
CA LEU A 285 -1.54 5.28 3.87
C LEU A 285 -2.75 4.77 4.66
N PRO A 286 -2.56 3.79 5.56
CA PRO A 286 -3.57 3.50 6.58
C PRO A 286 -3.47 4.47 7.77
N GLU A 287 -4.61 4.97 8.21
CA GLU A 287 -4.75 5.73 9.45
C GLU A 287 -4.68 4.80 10.67
N VAL A 288 -4.18 5.32 11.78
CA VAL A 288 -4.28 4.61 13.07
C VAL A 288 -5.47 5.19 13.79
N GLU A 289 -6.44 4.34 14.16
CA GLU A 289 -7.53 4.73 15.05
C GLU A 289 -6.90 5.22 16.36
N ALA A 290 -7.09 6.50 16.65
CA ALA A 290 -6.78 7.09 17.93
C ALA A 290 -8.12 7.29 18.64
N ASP A 291 -8.37 6.47 19.66
CA ASP A 291 -9.50 6.65 20.58
C ASP A 291 -9.36 7.94 21.40
#